data_AF-A0AAD5Y3B8-F1
#
_entry.id   AF-A0AAD5Y3B8-F1
#
_cell.length_a   1.000
_cell.length_b   1.000
_cell.length_c   1.000
_cell.angle_alpha   90.00
_cell.angle_beta   90.00
_cell.angle_gamma   90.00
#
_symmetry.space_group_name_H-M   'P 1'
#
loop_
_entity.id
_entity.type
_entity.pdbx_description
1 polymer ?
#
loop_
_entity_poly.entity_id
_entity_poly.type
_entity_poly.pdbx_seq_one_letter_code
_entity_poly.pdbx_strand_id
1 'polypeptide(L)'
;MNGWARDTGAAHIVGVGDNIYYNGVKSIDDSQWDSNWYQPFKANQPYLRELPWHAMLGNHDYCYGNPWAEIQYKQNGWRMDDFFWSFSVQLPSSKTATFIYLDTNFLAYGPNTQPWILQDCHGMFDVFQQQIIKNKWSVESQLNEIENLLLKSKSSDWVFVFGHHPLGYGPCGAEGNLNQLASLLEKYQVQMYINGHVHSLDYGTSPSGTLYFTSGAGGDVNGGGCKPQNANQWSKDHLAGFISCKIQGNEAYVSVVDSHGATIFSTAVNPKTNIHPK
;
A
#
# COMPACT_ATOMS: atom_id res chain seq x y z
N MET A 1 -0.61 -8.44 15.85
CA MET A 1 -0.04 -8.89 14.57
C MET A 1 0.69 -10.24 14.65
N ASN A 2 1.79 -10.41 15.40
CA ASN A 2 2.57 -11.66 15.41
C ASN A 2 1.77 -12.93 15.75
N GLY A 3 0.93 -12.90 16.79
CA GLY A 3 0.03 -14.02 17.13
C GLY A 3 -0.93 -14.36 15.99
N TRP A 4 -1.62 -13.36 15.43
CA TRP A 4 -2.51 -13.53 14.29
C TRP A 4 -1.81 -14.13 13.07
N ALA A 5 -0.64 -13.60 12.72
CA ALA A 5 0.15 -14.07 11.58
C ALA A 5 0.55 -15.55 11.75
N ARG A 6 0.96 -15.95 12.95
CA ARG A 6 1.25 -17.34 13.29
C ARG A 6 0.01 -18.23 13.14
N ASP A 7 -1.10 -17.81 13.73
CA ASP A 7 -2.31 -18.64 13.82
C ASP A 7 -3.02 -18.78 12.47
N THR A 8 -2.85 -17.81 11.57
CA THR A 8 -3.42 -17.82 10.22
C THR A 8 -2.46 -18.33 9.14
N GLY A 9 -1.20 -18.60 9.50
CA GLY A 9 -0.18 -19.06 8.55
C GLY A 9 0.20 -18.00 7.52
N ALA A 10 0.32 -16.74 7.94
CA ALA A 10 0.71 -15.65 7.05
C ALA A 10 2.08 -15.94 6.41
N ALA A 11 2.20 -15.66 5.11
CA ALA A 11 3.41 -15.89 4.32
C ALA A 11 4.17 -14.61 3.97
N HIS A 12 3.50 -13.46 4.03
CA HIS A 12 4.04 -12.16 3.64
C HIS A 12 3.47 -11.06 4.53
N ILE A 13 4.25 -10.00 4.71
CA ILE A 13 3.81 -8.74 5.34
C ILE A 13 3.89 -7.64 4.28
N VAL A 14 2.92 -6.74 4.27
CA VAL A 14 2.93 -5.53 3.43
C VAL A 14 2.90 -4.28 4.31
N GLY A 15 3.90 -3.41 4.17
CA GLY A 15 3.89 -2.04 4.68
C GLY A 15 3.38 -1.09 3.59
N VAL A 16 2.36 -0.30 3.92
CA VAL A 16 1.64 0.57 2.97
C VAL A 16 2.15 2.02 2.97
N GLY A 17 3.45 2.20 3.17
CA GLY A 17 4.11 3.52 3.23
C GLY A 17 4.08 4.16 4.61
N ASP A 18 4.79 5.29 4.72
CA ASP A 18 5.11 5.96 5.98
C ASP A 18 5.74 4.98 6.97
N ASN A 19 6.82 4.37 6.51
CA ASN A 19 7.37 3.16 7.09
C ASN A 19 8.07 3.44 8.43
N ILE A 20 8.78 4.57 8.51
CA ILE A 20 9.64 4.91 9.66
C ILE A 20 9.40 6.36 10.09
N TYR A 21 8.61 6.52 11.15
CA TYR A 21 8.37 7.81 11.78
C TYR A 21 9.45 8.18 12.82
N TYR A 22 9.63 9.47 13.13
CA TYR A 22 9.02 10.64 12.49
C TYR A 22 9.84 11.19 11.32
N ASN A 23 11.10 10.78 11.21
CA ASN A 23 12.08 11.43 10.36
C ASN A 23 12.50 10.60 9.15
N GLY A 24 11.74 9.56 8.77
CA GLY A 24 12.15 8.61 7.72
C GLY A 24 13.52 7.98 8.02
N VAL A 25 14.20 7.44 7.01
CA VAL A 25 15.61 7.01 7.12
C VAL A 25 16.47 7.80 6.14
N LYS A 26 17.69 8.20 6.54
CA LYS A 26 18.59 9.01 5.69
C LYS A 26 19.52 8.19 4.81
N SER A 27 19.87 6.98 5.25
CA SER A 27 20.74 6.05 4.55
C SER A 27 20.42 4.59 4.95
N ILE A 28 21.10 3.63 4.33
CA ILE A 28 20.98 2.21 4.68
C ILE A 28 21.59 1.87 6.06
N ASP A 29 22.38 2.78 6.63
CA ASP A 29 23.04 2.64 7.93
C ASP A 29 22.36 3.48 9.02
N ASP A 30 21.21 4.10 8.72
CA ASP A 30 20.48 4.93 9.68
C ASP A 30 19.99 4.08 10.86
N SER A 31 20.30 4.51 12.08
CA SER A 31 19.89 3.85 13.33
C SER A 31 18.38 3.64 13.46
N GLN A 32 17.56 4.42 12.74
CA GLN A 32 16.11 4.26 12.76
C GLN A 32 15.65 2.93 12.16
N TRP A 33 16.45 2.29 11.30
CA TRP A 33 16.19 0.91 10.86
C TRP A 33 16.16 -0.06 12.04
N ASP A 34 17.06 0.11 13.01
CA ASP A 34 17.08 -0.75 14.18
C ASP A 34 15.89 -0.42 15.10
N SER A 35 15.79 0.83 15.55
CA SER A 35 14.84 1.22 16.60
C SER A 35 13.37 1.10 16.17
N ASN A 36 13.05 1.47 14.93
CA ASN A 36 11.67 1.64 14.49
C ASN A 36 11.18 0.52 13.57
N TRP A 37 12.07 -0.35 13.09
CA TRP A 37 11.69 -1.46 12.22
C TRP A 37 12.21 -2.82 12.70
N TYR A 38 13.53 -2.98 12.84
CA TYR A 38 14.10 -4.28 13.22
C TYR A 38 13.67 -4.71 14.62
N GLN A 39 13.82 -3.87 15.63
CA GLN A 39 13.42 -4.20 17.00
C GLN A 39 11.93 -4.57 17.11
N PRO A 40 10.97 -3.73 16.65
CA PRO A 40 9.55 -4.01 16.85
C PRO A 40 9.01 -5.19 16.03
N PHE A 41 9.55 -5.46 14.84
CA PHE A 41 8.97 -6.45 13.91
C PHE A 41 9.85 -7.68 13.64
N LYS A 42 11.15 -7.61 13.92
CA LYS A 42 12.09 -8.71 13.68
C LYS A 42 12.67 -9.25 14.99
N ALA A 43 13.34 -8.44 15.78
CA ALA A 43 13.97 -8.89 17.02
C ALA A 43 12.93 -9.39 18.03
N ASN A 44 11.81 -8.68 18.20
CA ASN A 44 10.85 -9.00 19.26
C ASN A 44 9.66 -9.86 18.82
N GLN A 45 9.62 -10.32 17.57
CA GLN A 45 8.46 -11.02 16.99
C GLN A 45 8.87 -12.30 16.26
N PRO A 46 8.90 -13.47 16.93
CA PRO A 46 9.47 -14.69 16.38
C PRO A 46 8.87 -15.16 15.05
N TYR A 47 7.55 -15.01 14.86
CA TYR A 47 6.91 -15.44 13.60
C TYR A 47 7.11 -14.39 12.51
N LEU A 48 6.95 -13.10 12.82
CA LEU A 48 7.15 -12.02 11.83
C LEU A 48 8.61 -11.89 11.37
N ARG A 49 9.57 -12.29 12.21
CA ARG A 49 11.00 -12.29 11.88
C ARG A 49 11.28 -13.01 10.57
N GLU A 50 10.67 -14.17 10.39
CA GLU A 50 10.88 -15.07 9.26
C GLU A 50 10.15 -14.63 7.98
N LEU A 51 9.19 -13.71 8.07
CA LEU A 51 8.39 -13.29 6.93
C LEU A 51 9.07 -12.18 6.12
N PRO A 52 9.00 -12.21 4.78
CA PRO A 52 9.39 -11.05 3.97
C PRO A 52 8.46 -9.86 4.25
N TRP A 53 9.06 -8.67 4.33
CA TRP A 53 8.37 -7.40 4.52
C TRP A 53 8.41 -6.62 3.21
N HIS A 54 7.30 -6.62 2.48
CA HIS A 54 7.17 -5.89 1.22
C HIS A 54 6.69 -4.47 1.51
N ALA A 55 7.45 -3.48 1.08
CA ALA A 55 7.19 -2.09 1.38
C ALA A 55 6.97 -1.24 0.12
N MET A 56 6.38 -0.07 0.34
CA MET A 56 6.28 1.03 -0.61
C MET A 56 6.48 2.34 0.15
N LEU A 57 6.61 3.46 -0.55
CA LEU A 57 6.83 4.77 0.07
C LEU A 57 5.50 5.47 0.35
N GLY A 58 5.44 6.11 1.50
CA GLY A 58 4.48 7.16 1.82
C GLY A 58 5.11 8.55 1.81
N ASN A 59 4.34 9.56 2.16
CA ASN A 59 4.81 10.94 2.09
C ASN A 59 5.88 11.26 3.14
N HIS A 60 5.83 10.67 4.34
CA HIS A 60 6.83 10.89 5.38
C HIS A 60 8.21 10.36 4.97
N ASP A 61 8.24 9.26 4.23
CA ASP A 61 9.47 8.64 3.73
C ASP A 61 10.21 9.60 2.76
N TYR A 62 9.46 10.44 2.04
CA TYR A 62 9.99 11.53 1.21
C TYR A 62 10.29 12.81 1.99
N CYS A 63 9.33 13.30 2.79
CA CYS A 63 9.43 14.60 3.45
C CYS A 63 10.62 14.65 4.39
N TYR A 64 10.78 13.58 5.16
CA TYR A 64 11.72 13.53 6.25
C TYR A 64 12.81 12.51 6.01
N GLY A 65 12.63 11.51 5.16
CA GLY A 65 13.63 10.50 4.85
C GLY A 65 14.45 10.78 3.60
N ASN A 66 15.04 9.69 3.10
CA ASN A 66 15.64 9.54 1.79
C ASN A 66 15.03 8.28 1.16
N PRO A 67 14.06 8.41 0.24
CA PRO A 67 13.35 7.26 -0.30
C PRO A 67 14.28 6.22 -0.99
N TRP A 68 15.46 6.64 -1.43
CA TRP A 68 16.45 5.78 -2.08
C TRP A 68 17.12 4.87 -1.06
N ALA A 69 17.24 5.32 0.20
CA ALA A 69 17.75 4.49 1.29
C ALA A 69 16.84 3.28 1.54
N GLU A 70 15.52 3.46 1.48
CA GLU A 70 14.56 2.36 1.65
C GLU A 70 14.56 1.39 0.47
N ILE A 71 14.71 1.90 -0.76
CA ILE A 71 14.86 1.05 -1.95
C ILE A 71 16.17 0.25 -1.90
N GLN A 72 17.26 0.88 -1.43
CA GLN A 72 18.59 0.27 -1.36
C GLN A 72 18.77 -0.68 -0.16
N TYR A 73 17.97 -0.53 0.89
CA TYR A 73 18.05 -1.39 2.06
C TYR A 73 17.55 -2.79 1.71
N LYS A 74 18.40 -3.82 1.80
CA LYS A 74 18.05 -5.22 1.46
C LYS A 74 18.31 -6.20 2.60
N GLN A 75 18.23 -5.73 3.84
CA GLN A 75 18.55 -6.53 5.03
C GLN A 75 17.29 -7.06 5.72
N ASN A 76 17.44 -8.15 6.49
CA ASN A 76 16.42 -8.66 7.40
C ASN A 76 15.03 -8.92 6.77
N GLY A 77 14.99 -9.23 5.47
CA GLY A 77 13.76 -9.53 4.74
C GLY A 77 12.97 -8.31 4.26
N TRP A 78 13.52 -7.09 4.37
CA TRP A 78 12.95 -5.91 3.72
C TRP A 78 13.01 -6.05 2.19
N ARG A 79 11.89 -5.78 1.53
CA ARG A 79 11.73 -5.85 0.08
C ARG A 79 11.02 -4.61 -0.41
N MET A 80 11.74 -3.82 -1.17
CA MET A 80 11.23 -2.66 -1.89
C MET A 80 12.17 -2.44 -3.07
N ASP A 81 11.78 -2.91 -4.25
CA ASP A 81 12.73 -3.04 -5.36
C ASP A 81 12.87 -1.77 -6.20
N ASP A 82 11.83 -0.94 -6.24
CA ASP A 82 11.81 0.35 -6.94
C ASP A 82 10.62 1.18 -6.42
N PHE A 83 10.39 2.37 -6.99
CA PHE A 83 9.17 3.16 -6.78
C PHE A 83 7.91 2.40 -7.19
N PHE A 84 7.99 1.69 -8.31
CA PHE A 84 6.93 0.82 -8.81
C PHE A 84 7.51 -0.57 -9.02
N TRP A 85 6.99 -1.55 -8.29
CA TRP A 85 7.50 -2.90 -8.40
C TRP A 85 6.40 -3.93 -8.21
N SER A 86 6.64 -5.14 -8.69
CA SER A 86 5.69 -6.23 -8.54
C SER A 86 6.40 -7.56 -8.48
N PHE A 87 5.70 -8.55 -7.94
CA PHE A 87 6.09 -9.94 -8.04
C PHE A 87 4.85 -10.81 -8.17
N SER A 88 5.04 -11.98 -8.78
CA SER A 88 4.00 -13.00 -8.92
C SER A 88 4.39 -14.25 -8.15
N VAL A 89 3.40 -14.95 -7.60
CA VAL A 89 3.58 -16.24 -6.93
C VAL A 89 2.62 -17.27 -7.52
N GLN A 90 3.10 -18.51 -7.61
CA GLN A 90 2.24 -19.66 -7.85
C GLN A 90 1.60 -20.07 -6.52
N LEU A 91 0.28 -20.11 -6.50
CA LEU A 91 -0.50 -20.60 -5.36
C LEU A 91 -0.59 -22.13 -5.38
N PRO A 92 -0.79 -22.79 -4.23
CA PRO A 92 -0.97 -24.25 -4.16
C PRO A 92 -2.10 -24.79 -5.05
N SER A 93 -3.08 -23.96 -5.40
CA SER A 93 -4.20 -24.30 -6.28
C SER A 93 -3.84 -24.25 -7.78
N SER A 94 -2.55 -24.19 -8.14
CA SER A 94 -2.05 -23.95 -9.51
C SER A 94 -2.43 -22.61 -10.12
N LYS A 95 -3.00 -21.69 -9.33
CA LYS A 95 -3.31 -20.32 -9.74
C LYS A 95 -2.13 -19.39 -9.54
N THR A 96 -2.18 -18.22 -10.17
CA THR A 96 -1.14 -17.18 -10.01
C THR A 96 -1.72 -15.93 -9.37
N ALA A 97 -0.99 -15.36 -8.41
CA ALA A 97 -1.31 -14.06 -7.84
C ALA A 97 -0.16 -13.09 -8.10
N THR A 98 -0.49 -11.89 -8.57
CA THR A 98 0.45 -10.78 -8.72
C THR A 98 0.14 -9.67 -7.72
N PHE A 99 1.19 -9.20 -7.07
CA PHE A 99 1.13 -8.10 -6.11
C PHE A 99 1.91 -6.93 -6.70
N ILE A 100 1.27 -5.77 -6.81
CA ILE A 100 1.82 -4.56 -7.43
C ILE A 100 1.89 -3.46 -6.37
N TYR A 101 3.07 -2.89 -6.18
CA TYR A 101 3.37 -1.86 -5.18
C TYR A 101 3.66 -0.55 -5.90
N LEU A 102 2.93 0.49 -5.53
CA LEU A 102 2.93 1.77 -6.24
C LEU A 102 3.42 2.91 -5.35
N ASP A 103 4.34 3.70 -5.87
CA ASP A 103 4.56 5.05 -5.36
C ASP A 103 3.45 5.98 -5.86
N THR A 104 2.66 6.50 -4.92
CA THR A 104 1.50 7.35 -5.20
C THR A 104 1.78 8.83 -4.95
N ASN A 105 2.94 9.18 -4.39
CA ASN A 105 3.27 10.53 -3.94
C ASN A 105 3.29 11.52 -5.12
N PHE A 106 3.90 11.14 -6.25
CA PHE A 106 3.95 12.05 -7.40
C PHE A 106 2.57 12.30 -8.00
N LEU A 107 1.68 11.30 -8.02
CA LEU A 107 0.30 11.48 -8.50
C LEU A 107 -0.52 12.39 -7.56
N ALA A 108 -0.33 12.23 -6.24
CA ALA A 108 -0.98 13.04 -5.22
C ALA A 108 -0.49 14.50 -5.28
N TYR A 109 0.82 14.71 -5.38
CA TYR A 109 1.46 15.97 -4.99
C TYR A 109 2.39 16.61 -6.03
N GLY A 110 2.83 15.86 -7.05
CA GLY A 110 3.90 16.28 -7.96
C GLY A 110 3.58 17.48 -8.85
N PRO A 111 2.56 17.41 -9.74
CA PRO A 111 2.30 18.46 -10.73
C PRO A 111 1.85 19.81 -10.16
N ASN A 112 1.19 19.78 -9.00
CA ASN A 112 0.66 20.96 -8.32
C ASN A 112 1.25 20.99 -6.91
N THR A 113 2.57 21.22 -6.82
CA THR A 113 3.27 21.25 -5.53
C THR A 113 2.51 22.17 -4.59
N GLN A 114 1.89 21.57 -3.58
CA GLN A 114 1.07 22.29 -2.62
C GLN A 114 1.97 23.23 -1.80
N PRO A 115 1.49 24.41 -1.36
CA PRO A 115 2.31 25.35 -0.60
C PRO A 115 2.98 24.73 0.63
N TRP A 116 2.28 23.82 1.33
CA TRP A 116 2.81 23.11 2.49
C TRP A 116 4.01 22.22 2.14
N ILE A 117 4.10 21.67 0.92
CA ILE A 117 5.25 20.85 0.52
C ILE A 117 6.50 21.71 0.44
N LEU A 118 6.36 22.92 -0.09
CA LEU A 118 7.43 23.91 -0.16
C LEU A 118 7.82 24.50 1.19
N GLN A 119 7.05 24.22 2.25
CA GLN A 119 7.29 24.76 3.59
C GLN A 119 7.78 23.68 4.56
N ASP A 120 7.16 22.50 4.51
CA ASP A 120 7.27 21.47 5.53
C ASP A 120 7.80 20.13 4.99
N CYS A 121 7.96 19.98 3.67
CA CYS A 121 8.31 18.71 3.01
C CYS A 121 9.32 18.92 1.85
N HIS A 122 10.39 19.68 2.10
CA HIS A 122 11.41 19.99 1.08
C HIS A 122 12.03 18.74 0.42
N GLY A 123 12.20 17.65 1.18
CA GLY A 123 12.77 16.40 0.66
C GLY A 123 11.96 15.82 -0.51
N MET A 124 10.63 15.86 -0.41
CA MET A 124 9.75 15.41 -1.49
C MET A 124 9.89 16.31 -2.73
N PHE A 125 9.90 17.63 -2.52
CA PHE A 125 10.05 18.59 -3.61
C PHE A 125 11.36 18.35 -4.38
N ASP A 126 12.48 18.23 -3.68
CA ASP A 126 13.79 18.02 -4.30
C ASP A 126 13.84 16.74 -5.12
N VAL A 127 13.28 15.65 -4.58
CA VAL A 127 13.20 14.38 -5.30
C VAL A 127 12.33 14.54 -6.55
N PHE A 128 11.15 15.12 -6.44
CA PHE A 128 10.27 15.32 -7.59
C PHE A 128 10.92 16.17 -8.68
N GLN A 129 11.56 17.30 -8.33
CA GLN A 129 12.26 18.14 -9.30
C GLN A 129 13.38 17.37 -10.00
N GLN A 130 14.16 16.59 -9.26
CA GLN A 130 15.19 15.74 -9.85
C GLN A 130 14.61 14.72 -10.83
N GLN A 131 13.51 14.07 -10.47
CA GLN A 131 12.87 13.06 -11.33
C GLN A 131 12.18 13.67 -12.55
N ILE A 132 11.55 14.83 -12.42
CA ILE A 132 11.01 15.60 -13.55
C ILE A 132 12.12 15.95 -14.54
N ILE A 133 13.27 16.44 -14.05
CA ILE A 133 14.37 16.88 -14.93
C ILE A 133 15.07 15.68 -15.58
N LYS A 134 15.45 14.67 -14.79
CA LYS A 134 16.27 13.54 -15.23
C LYS A 134 15.46 12.45 -15.92
N ASN A 135 14.33 12.06 -15.33
CA ASN A 135 13.54 10.90 -15.74
C ASN A 135 12.19 11.28 -16.36
N LYS A 136 11.94 12.58 -16.57
CA LYS A 136 10.74 13.10 -17.23
C LYS A 136 9.44 12.68 -16.56
N TRP A 137 9.44 12.58 -15.23
CA TRP A 137 8.23 12.30 -14.47
C TRP A 137 7.14 13.32 -14.79
N SER A 138 5.98 12.79 -15.16
CA SER A 138 4.71 13.45 -15.41
C SER A 138 3.59 12.52 -14.96
N VAL A 139 2.38 13.04 -14.71
CA VAL A 139 1.21 12.20 -14.37
C VAL A 139 1.03 11.06 -15.36
N GLU A 140 1.13 11.38 -16.65
CA GLU A 140 1.01 10.42 -17.74
C GLU A 140 2.10 9.35 -17.68
N SER A 141 3.37 9.72 -17.48
CA SER A 141 4.46 8.75 -17.38
C SER A 141 4.26 7.79 -16.21
N GLN A 142 3.81 8.28 -15.05
CA GLN A 142 3.58 7.44 -13.88
C GLN A 142 2.41 6.49 -14.12
N LEU A 143 1.29 6.99 -14.65
CA LEU A 143 0.14 6.14 -15.01
C LEU A 143 0.50 5.09 -16.07
N ASN A 144 1.35 5.42 -17.03
CA ASN A 144 1.84 4.47 -18.03
C ASN A 144 2.68 3.36 -17.42
N GLU A 145 3.55 3.65 -16.45
CA GLU A 145 4.32 2.62 -15.74
C GLU A 145 3.40 1.69 -14.93
N ILE A 146 2.38 2.25 -14.28
CA ILE A 146 1.37 1.47 -13.57
C ILE A 146 0.59 0.58 -14.55
N GLU A 147 0.16 1.13 -15.68
CA GLU A 147 -0.55 0.38 -16.72
C GLU A 147 0.32 -0.74 -17.30
N ASN A 148 1.63 -0.52 -17.48
CA ASN A 148 2.57 -1.55 -17.91
C ASN A 148 2.63 -2.72 -16.91
N LEU A 149 2.62 -2.45 -15.60
CA LEU A 149 2.58 -3.50 -14.57
C LEU A 149 1.25 -4.27 -14.62
N LEU A 150 0.12 -3.58 -14.80
CA LEU A 150 -1.20 -4.21 -14.96
C LEU A 150 -1.26 -5.10 -16.21
N LEU A 151 -0.74 -4.63 -17.35
CA LEU A 151 -0.66 -5.38 -18.61
C LEU A 151 0.23 -6.63 -18.49
N LYS A 152 1.37 -6.52 -17.79
CA LYS A 152 2.23 -7.68 -17.49
C LYS A 152 1.53 -8.71 -16.60
N SER A 153 0.60 -8.26 -15.77
CA SER A 153 -0.14 -9.09 -14.81
C SER A 153 -1.39 -9.75 -15.39
N LYS A 154 -1.74 -9.49 -16.65
CA LYS A 154 -3.03 -9.89 -17.28
C LYS A 154 -3.35 -11.39 -17.26
N SER A 155 -2.33 -12.24 -17.17
CA SER A 155 -2.47 -13.70 -17.11
C SER A 155 -2.57 -14.24 -15.69
N SER A 156 -2.53 -13.38 -14.67
CA SER A 156 -2.70 -13.79 -13.27
C SER A 156 -4.17 -13.94 -12.93
N ASP A 157 -4.51 -14.95 -12.14
CA ASP A 157 -5.87 -15.12 -11.60
C ASP A 157 -6.23 -13.99 -10.62
N TRP A 158 -5.22 -13.51 -9.88
CA TRP A 158 -5.33 -12.47 -8.89
C TRP A 158 -4.35 -11.34 -9.16
N VAL A 159 -4.82 -10.10 -9.07
CA VAL A 159 -4.01 -8.89 -9.09
C VAL A 159 -4.42 -8.02 -7.92
N PHE A 160 -3.49 -7.87 -6.98
CA PHE A 160 -3.63 -7.00 -5.81
C PHE A 160 -2.69 -5.81 -5.97
N VAL A 161 -3.23 -4.62 -5.78
CA VAL A 161 -2.51 -3.36 -5.94
C VAL A 161 -2.41 -2.69 -4.58
N PHE A 162 -1.25 -2.14 -4.29
CA PHE A 162 -0.95 -1.42 -3.06
C PHE A 162 -0.39 -0.06 -3.40
N GLY A 163 -0.79 0.96 -2.65
CA GLY A 163 -0.19 2.30 -2.70
C GLY A 163 -0.31 2.96 -1.33
N HIS A 164 0.23 4.15 -1.17
CA HIS A 164 0.13 4.84 0.12
C HIS A 164 -1.19 5.59 0.29
N HIS A 165 -1.61 6.36 -0.71
CA HIS A 165 -2.74 7.29 -0.61
C HIS A 165 -4.10 6.62 -0.89
N PRO A 166 -5.21 7.11 -0.31
CA PRO A 166 -6.55 6.63 -0.63
C PRO A 166 -6.97 6.97 -2.07
N LEU A 167 -7.89 6.16 -2.61
CA LEU A 167 -8.51 6.33 -3.94
C LEU A 167 -10.02 6.51 -3.83
N GLY A 168 -10.64 6.93 -4.94
CA GLY A 168 -12.00 7.50 -5.00
C GLY A 168 -13.17 6.62 -4.56
N TYR A 169 -12.94 5.33 -4.31
CA TYR A 169 -13.99 4.39 -3.89
C TYR A 169 -13.95 4.06 -2.40
N GLY A 170 -12.87 4.43 -1.69
CA GLY A 170 -12.83 4.40 -0.22
C GLY A 170 -13.51 5.62 0.41
N PRO A 171 -13.79 5.60 1.73
CA PRO A 171 -14.43 6.71 2.45
C PRO A 171 -13.71 8.06 2.32
N CYS A 172 -12.38 8.05 2.21
CA CYS A 172 -11.57 9.27 2.11
C CYS A 172 -11.44 9.85 0.70
N GLY A 173 -11.94 9.16 -0.32
CA GLY A 173 -11.81 9.61 -1.70
C GLY A 173 -10.35 9.65 -2.17
N ALA A 174 -10.10 10.39 -3.26
CA ALA A 174 -8.78 10.52 -3.86
C ALA A 174 -8.36 11.99 -3.93
N GLU A 175 -7.06 12.24 -3.74
CA GLU A 175 -6.45 13.56 -3.86
C GLU A 175 -5.72 13.75 -5.20
N GLY A 176 -5.56 15.01 -5.62
CA GLY A 176 -4.75 15.35 -6.80
C GLY A 176 -5.13 14.55 -8.06
N ASN A 177 -4.16 13.85 -8.65
CA ASN A 177 -4.37 13.06 -9.86
C ASN A 177 -4.74 11.58 -9.59
N LEU A 178 -4.94 11.20 -8.33
CA LEU A 178 -5.21 9.81 -7.95
C LEU A 178 -6.56 9.30 -8.48
N ASN A 179 -7.52 10.17 -8.81
CA ASN A 179 -8.75 9.76 -9.51
C ASN A 179 -8.47 9.10 -10.88
N GLN A 180 -7.37 9.49 -11.55
CA GLN A 180 -6.96 8.86 -12.81
C GLN A 180 -6.44 7.44 -12.57
N LEU A 181 -5.71 7.23 -11.47
CA LEU A 181 -5.30 5.89 -11.02
C LEU A 181 -6.52 5.03 -10.65
N ALA A 182 -7.49 5.57 -9.91
CA ALA A 182 -8.73 4.86 -9.60
C ALA A 182 -9.45 4.40 -10.89
N SER A 183 -9.59 5.29 -11.87
CA SER A 183 -10.18 4.98 -13.18
C SER A 183 -9.39 3.90 -13.94
N LEU A 184 -8.06 3.93 -13.85
CA LEU A 184 -7.20 2.90 -14.43
C LEU A 184 -7.41 1.55 -13.75
N LEU A 185 -7.44 1.50 -12.41
CA LEU A 185 -7.70 0.27 -11.67
C LEU A 185 -9.10 -0.29 -11.95
N GLU A 186 -10.10 0.56 -12.17
CA GLU A 186 -11.43 0.15 -12.62
C GLU A 186 -11.43 -0.43 -14.04
N LYS A 187 -10.68 0.17 -14.98
CA LYS A 187 -10.52 -0.35 -16.34
C LYS A 187 -9.95 -1.78 -16.34
N TYR A 188 -8.95 -2.03 -15.50
CA TYR A 188 -8.35 -3.36 -15.32
C TYR A 188 -9.08 -4.20 -14.28
N GLN A 189 -10.05 -3.61 -13.57
CA GLN A 189 -10.92 -4.09 -12.50
C GLN A 189 -10.24 -4.92 -11.39
N VAL A 190 -8.99 -4.62 -11.02
CA VAL A 190 -8.15 -5.40 -10.08
C VAL A 190 -8.92 -5.90 -8.84
N GLN A 191 -8.50 -7.00 -8.18
CA GLN A 191 -9.29 -7.52 -7.06
C GLN A 191 -9.32 -6.57 -5.87
N MET A 192 -8.16 -6.01 -5.53
CA MET A 192 -8.06 -5.09 -4.41
C MET A 192 -7.07 -3.97 -4.68
N TYR A 193 -7.39 -2.81 -4.13
CA TYR A 193 -6.46 -1.73 -3.85
C TYR A 193 -6.37 -1.52 -2.34
N ILE A 194 -5.17 -1.63 -1.77
CA ILE A 194 -4.94 -1.47 -0.32
C ILE A 194 -3.98 -0.31 -0.09
N ASN A 195 -4.36 0.62 0.78
CA ASN A 195 -3.58 1.80 1.11
C ASN A 195 -3.35 2.04 2.61
N GLY A 196 -2.57 3.07 2.92
CA GLY A 196 -2.31 3.60 4.26
C GLY A 196 -2.72 5.08 4.33
N HIS A 197 -1.78 5.95 4.69
CA HIS A 197 -1.88 7.41 4.78
C HIS A 197 -2.90 7.95 5.79
N VAL A 198 -4.16 7.55 5.69
CA VAL A 198 -5.21 7.91 6.64
C VAL A 198 -5.11 6.98 7.84
N HIS A 199 -5.03 7.54 9.04
CA HIS A 199 -4.85 6.82 10.31
C HIS A 199 -6.15 6.12 10.79
N SER A 200 -6.78 5.37 9.90
CA SER A 200 -8.03 4.62 10.09
C SER A 200 -7.98 3.24 9.43
N LEU A 201 -9.06 2.48 9.65
CA LEU A 201 -9.35 1.21 8.99
C LEU A 201 -10.61 1.38 8.16
N ASP A 202 -10.48 1.28 6.84
CA ASP A 202 -11.60 1.56 5.93
C ASP A 202 -11.80 0.46 4.91
N TYR A 203 -13.02 0.42 4.38
CA TYR A 203 -13.45 -0.41 3.28
C TYR A 203 -14.36 0.39 2.33
N GLY A 204 -14.24 0.10 1.03
CA GLY A 204 -15.14 0.54 -0.01
C GLY A 204 -15.17 -0.45 -1.17
N THR A 205 -16.20 -0.38 -2.01
CA THR A 205 -16.24 -1.12 -3.28
C THR A 205 -16.60 -0.23 -4.42
N SER A 206 -16.00 -0.51 -5.58
CA SER A 206 -16.32 0.18 -6.82
C SER A 206 -17.42 -0.53 -7.61
N PRO A 207 -18.00 0.12 -8.63
CA PRO A 207 -18.99 -0.49 -9.50
C PRO A 207 -18.51 -1.74 -10.23
N SER A 208 -17.21 -1.87 -10.50
CA SER A 208 -16.65 -3.05 -11.15
C SER A 208 -16.37 -4.22 -10.19
N GLY A 209 -16.56 -4.00 -8.88
CA GLY A 209 -16.34 -5.00 -7.84
C GLY A 209 -14.93 -5.03 -7.25
N THR A 210 -14.05 -4.08 -7.63
CA THR A 210 -12.75 -3.89 -6.97
C THR A 210 -12.98 -3.50 -5.51
N LEU A 211 -12.29 -4.17 -4.59
CA LEU A 211 -12.32 -3.80 -3.17
C LEU A 211 -11.25 -2.75 -2.88
N TYR A 212 -11.61 -1.72 -2.12
CA TYR A 212 -10.71 -0.68 -1.66
C TYR A 212 -10.60 -0.75 -0.15
N PHE A 213 -9.37 -0.71 0.36
CA PHE A 213 -9.10 -0.80 1.78
C PHE A 213 -8.07 0.23 2.22
N THR A 214 -8.28 0.78 3.42
CA THR A 214 -7.29 1.59 4.14
C THR A 214 -6.83 0.81 5.37
N SER A 215 -5.53 0.63 5.53
CA SER A 215 -4.87 -0.03 6.66
C SER A 215 -3.81 0.89 7.29
N GLY A 216 -4.17 2.14 7.59
CA GLY A 216 -3.23 3.14 8.10
C GLY A 216 -3.17 3.26 9.62
N ALA A 217 -3.96 2.49 10.37
CA ALA A 217 -4.02 2.53 11.83
C ALA A 217 -2.98 1.65 12.55
N GLY A 218 -1.78 1.51 11.99
CA GLY A 218 -0.74 0.60 12.48
C GLY A 218 0.18 1.18 13.57
N GLY A 219 0.48 2.48 13.47
CA GLY A 219 1.41 3.19 14.37
C GLY A 219 0.84 4.43 15.05
N ASP A 220 -0.18 5.05 14.44
CA ASP A 220 -0.96 6.16 15.02
C ASP A 220 -2.44 6.01 14.64
N VAL A 221 -3.32 6.51 15.52
CA VAL A 221 -4.77 6.47 15.38
C VAL A 221 -5.44 7.83 15.64
N ASN A 222 -4.62 8.87 15.90
CA ASN A 222 -5.10 10.19 16.28
C ASN A 222 -5.42 11.09 15.08
N GLY A 223 -5.03 10.68 13.86
CA GLY A 223 -5.31 11.44 12.63
C GLY A 223 -6.79 11.43 12.20
N GLY A 224 -7.60 10.57 12.81
CA GLY A 224 -9.01 10.38 12.44
C GLY A 224 -9.17 9.65 11.09
N GLY A 225 -10.43 9.40 10.72
CA GLY A 225 -10.79 8.76 9.46
C GLY A 225 -11.97 9.46 8.79
N CYS A 226 -12.25 9.10 7.55
CA CYS A 226 -13.33 9.71 6.79
C CYS A 226 -14.65 8.97 6.98
N LYS A 227 -15.76 9.70 6.96
CA LYS A 227 -17.08 9.09 7.13
C LYS A 227 -17.51 8.36 5.85
N PRO A 228 -18.05 7.13 5.94
CA PRO A 228 -18.66 6.45 4.80
C PRO A 228 -19.75 7.31 4.16
N GLN A 229 -19.76 7.38 2.83
CA GLN A 229 -20.67 8.21 2.05
C GLN A 229 -21.89 7.44 1.53
N ASN A 230 -21.83 6.11 1.52
CA ASN A 230 -22.90 5.23 1.03
C ASN A 230 -22.78 3.82 1.63
N ALA A 231 -23.74 2.94 1.32
CA ALA A 231 -23.84 1.59 1.87
C ALA A 231 -22.71 0.63 1.43
N ASN A 232 -21.93 0.99 0.41
CA ASN A 232 -20.80 0.18 -0.06
C ASN A 232 -19.49 0.51 0.69
N GLN A 233 -19.55 1.37 1.71
CA GLN A 233 -18.40 1.84 2.46
C GLN A 233 -18.55 1.57 3.95
N TRP A 234 -17.41 1.33 4.60
CA TRP A 234 -17.29 1.14 6.04
C TRP A 234 -15.99 1.80 6.51
N SER A 235 -15.98 2.34 7.73
CA SER A 235 -14.79 2.98 8.31
C SER A 235 -14.80 2.87 9.82
N LYS A 236 -13.61 2.76 10.39
CA LYS A 236 -13.34 2.81 11.82
C LYS A 236 -12.06 3.60 12.07
N ASP A 237 -12.18 4.70 12.82
CA ASP A 237 -11.07 5.52 13.30
C ASP A 237 -10.78 5.27 14.80
N HIS A 238 -9.70 5.85 15.33
CA HIS A 238 -9.30 5.76 16.74
C HIS A 238 -9.16 4.32 17.27
N LEU A 239 -8.88 3.37 16.38
CA LEU A 239 -8.71 1.96 16.71
C LEU A 239 -7.52 1.41 15.93
N ALA A 240 -6.50 0.99 16.65
CA ALA A 240 -5.33 0.39 16.04
C ALA A 240 -5.68 -0.98 15.46
N GLY A 241 -5.09 -1.33 14.33
CA GLY A 241 -5.37 -2.59 13.65
C GLY A 241 -4.64 -2.74 12.32
N PHE A 242 -4.99 -3.79 11.59
CA PHE A 242 -4.41 -4.13 10.29
C PHE A 242 -5.39 -4.96 9.46
N ILE A 243 -5.05 -5.16 8.19
CA ILE A 243 -5.81 -6.01 7.27
C ILE A 243 -5.09 -7.34 7.05
N SER A 244 -5.86 -8.42 7.10
CA SER A 244 -5.40 -9.78 6.82
C SER A 244 -6.14 -10.32 5.59
N CYS A 245 -5.41 -10.87 4.62
CA CYS A 245 -5.97 -11.51 3.44
C CYS A 245 -5.51 -12.96 3.33
N LYS A 246 -6.45 -13.89 3.13
CA LYS A 246 -6.19 -15.31 2.90
C LYS A 246 -6.80 -15.74 1.58
N ILE A 247 -5.96 -16.15 0.63
CA ILE A 247 -6.39 -16.72 -0.65
C ILE A 247 -6.55 -18.23 -0.49
N GLN A 248 -7.75 -18.74 -0.77
CA GLN A 248 -8.08 -20.16 -0.68
C GLN A 248 -8.92 -20.58 -1.89
N GLY A 249 -8.29 -21.27 -2.83
CA GLY A 249 -8.95 -21.74 -4.06
C GLY A 249 -9.44 -20.58 -4.93
N ASN A 250 -10.76 -20.40 -4.99
CA ASN A 250 -11.42 -19.37 -5.77
C ASN A 250 -11.94 -18.19 -4.93
N GLU A 251 -11.48 -18.04 -3.70
CA GLU A 251 -11.89 -16.92 -2.85
C GLU A 251 -10.67 -16.34 -2.13
N ALA A 252 -10.63 -15.01 -2.02
CA ALA A 252 -9.74 -14.30 -1.12
C ALA A 252 -10.59 -13.70 0.01
N TYR A 253 -10.42 -14.22 1.22
CA TYR A 253 -11.10 -13.73 2.42
C TYR A 253 -10.27 -12.62 3.05
N VAL A 254 -10.92 -11.49 3.29
CA VAL A 254 -10.29 -10.29 3.84
C VAL A 254 -10.91 -9.97 5.19
N SER A 255 -10.08 -9.77 6.19
CA SER A 255 -10.47 -9.43 7.55
C SER A 255 -9.77 -8.15 7.99
N VAL A 256 -10.54 -7.20 8.51
CA VAL A 256 -10.01 -6.07 9.27
C VAL A 256 -9.92 -6.51 10.73
N VAL A 257 -8.71 -6.47 11.29
CA VAL A 257 -8.37 -7.02 12.60
C VAL A 257 -7.91 -5.88 13.50
N ASP A 258 -8.53 -5.74 14.67
CA ASP A 258 -8.09 -4.73 15.64
C ASP A 258 -6.83 -5.17 16.42
N SER A 259 -6.27 -4.26 17.20
CA SER A 259 -5.07 -4.51 18.01
C SER A 259 -5.25 -5.59 19.09
N HIS A 260 -6.49 -5.94 19.45
CA HIS A 260 -6.81 -7.03 20.38
C HIS A 260 -6.95 -8.39 19.67
N GLY A 261 -6.88 -8.40 18.33
CA GLY A 261 -7.01 -9.60 17.50
C GLY A 261 -8.45 -9.96 17.14
N ALA A 262 -9.41 -9.06 17.36
CA ALA A 262 -10.79 -9.26 16.94
C ALA A 262 -11.00 -8.87 15.48
N THR A 263 -11.69 -9.70 14.72
CA THR A 263 -12.18 -9.32 13.39
C THR A 263 -13.37 -8.38 13.55
N ILE A 264 -13.21 -7.14 13.09
CA ILE A 264 -14.24 -6.08 13.20
C ILE A 264 -14.98 -5.83 11.89
N PHE A 265 -14.43 -6.31 10.77
CA PHE A 265 -15.06 -6.32 9.46
C PHE A 265 -14.48 -7.47 8.63
N SER A 266 -15.28 -8.07 7.76
CA SER A 266 -14.80 -9.09 6.83
C SER A 266 -15.61 -9.12 5.54
N THR A 267 -14.94 -9.48 4.44
CA THR A 267 -15.56 -9.69 3.13
C THR A 267 -14.75 -10.72 2.33
N ALA A 268 -15.20 -11.03 1.12
CA ALA A 268 -14.47 -11.90 0.20
C ALA A 268 -14.52 -11.37 -1.23
N VAL A 269 -13.52 -11.73 -2.03
CA VAL A 269 -13.49 -11.46 -3.47
C VAL A 269 -13.06 -12.70 -4.25
N ASN A 270 -13.65 -12.87 -5.44
CA ASN A 270 -13.34 -13.98 -6.34
C ASN A 270 -12.19 -13.63 -7.29
N PRO A 271 -11.46 -14.62 -7.82
CA PRO A 271 -10.50 -14.40 -8.88
C PRO A 271 -11.25 -13.93 -10.12
N LYS A 272 -10.55 -13.22 -10.99
CA LYS A 272 -11.16 -12.78 -12.24
C LYS A 272 -11.26 -13.91 -13.24
N THR A 273 -12.25 -13.80 -14.10
CA THR A 273 -12.38 -14.64 -15.28
C THR A 273 -11.70 -14.05 -16.52
N ASN A 274 -11.45 -12.72 -16.59
CA ASN A 274 -10.64 -12.05 -17.63
C ASN A 274 -10.21 -10.62 -17.21
N ILE A 275 -8.90 -10.30 -17.21
CA ILE A 275 -8.37 -8.92 -17.13
C ILE A 275 -8.17 -8.41 -18.55
N HIS A 276 -9.25 -8.05 -19.24
CA HIS A 276 -9.15 -7.42 -20.55
C HIS A 276 -9.82 -6.04 -20.49
N PRO A 277 -9.16 -4.98 -20.98
CA PRO A 277 -9.87 -3.74 -21.23
C PRO A 277 -11.02 -4.04 -22.20
N LYS A 278 -12.23 -3.63 -21.85
CA LYS A 278 -13.31 -3.52 -22.84
C LYS A 278 -13.00 -2.41 -23.82
#